data_AF-A0A1W9J043-F1
#
_entry.id   AF-A0A1W9J043-F1
#
_cell.length_a   1.000
_cell.length_b   1.000
_cell.length_c   1.000
_cell.angle_alpha   90.00
_cell.angle_beta   90.00
_cell.angle_gamma   90.00
#
_symmetry.space_group_name_H-M   'P 1'
#
loop_
_entity.id
_entity.type
_entity.pdbx_description
1 polymer ?
#
loop_
_entity_poly.entity_id
_entity_poly.type
_entity_poly.pdbx_seq_one_letter_code
_entity_poly.pdbx_strand_id
1 'polypeptide(L)'
;MACRFYPVLVLLSVLGGSLSIGEAKDLLPVEPDLSTRLDELYDHEARLFITLYSLAGNGRIDYVTARLVQEYARSAYGNPVYQTEAQPLFYWWNHTMWNDPEQDGVNGNERVYQENTDFDISRYKPCLFNGQSC
;
A
#
# COMPACT_ATOMS: atom_id res chain seq x y z
N MET A 1 71.16 8.36 -32.09
CA MET A 1 71.21 7.33 -31.03
C MET A 1 70.82 8.01 -29.72
N ALA A 2 69.76 7.67 -28.99
CA ALA A 2 68.79 6.60 -29.09
C ALA A 2 67.44 7.11 -28.54
N CYS A 3 66.35 6.78 -29.23
CA CYS A 3 64.98 6.85 -28.72
C CYS A 3 64.84 6.01 -27.44
N ARG A 4 64.05 6.49 -26.48
CA ARG A 4 63.44 5.62 -25.47
C ARG A 4 61.94 5.85 -25.43
N PHE A 5 61.25 4.73 -25.59
CA PHE A 5 59.81 4.54 -25.72
C PHE A 5 59.11 4.51 -24.33
N TYR A 6 57.98 5.22 -24.26
CA TYR A 6 56.68 5.01 -23.58
C TYR A 6 56.44 3.78 -22.65
N PRO A 7 55.54 3.86 -21.62
CA PRO A 7 54.10 4.04 -21.89
C PRO A 7 53.31 5.03 -21.01
N VAL A 8 52.31 5.61 -21.69
CA VAL A 8 51.17 6.37 -21.16
C VAL A 8 50.29 5.44 -20.34
N LEU A 9 50.02 5.80 -19.08
CA LEU A 9 49.01 5.11 -18.27
C LEU A 9 47.66 5.82 -18.48
N VAL A 10 46.86 5.30 -19.40
CA VAL A 10 45.47 5.73 -19.62
C VAL A 10 44.61 5.09 -18.52
N LEU A 11 44.27 5.88 -17.49
CA LEU A 11 43.30 5.49 -16.47
C LEU A 11 41.89 5.75 -17.03
N LEU A 12 41.30 4.71 -17.61
CA LEU A 12 39.92 4.68 -18.07
C LEU A 12 39.02 4.48 -16.83
N SER A 13 38.65 5.57 -16.16
CA SER A 13 37.64 5.53 -15.10
C SER A 13 36.27 5.29 -15.72
N VAL A 14 35.83 4.03 -15.69
CA VAL A 14 34.47 3.58 -16.00
C VAL A 14 33.52 4.27 -15.02
N LEU A 15 32.89 5.36 -15.47
CA LEU A 15 31.68 5.88 -14.87
C LEU A 15 30.61 4.80 -15.05
N GLY A 16 30.43 3.99 -14.00
CA GLY A 16 29.26 3.14 -13.83
C GLY A 16 28.05 4.03 -13.77
N GLY A 17 27.47 4.33 -14.94
CA GLY A 17 26.11 4.81 -15.04
C GLY A 17 25.24 3.74 -14.44
N SER A 18 24.77 4.01 -13.22
CA SER A 18 23.63 3.32 -12.62
C SER A 18 22.55 3.23 -13.68
N LEU A 19 22.26 2.01 -14.12
CA LEU A 19 21.04 1.68 -14.83
C LEU A 19 19.91 2.27 -14.00
N SER A 20 19.35 3.39 -14.46
CA SER A 20 18.01 3.76 -14.07
C SER A 20 17.16 2.62 -14.58
N ILE A 21 16.85 1.67 -13.70
CA ILE A 21 15.76 0.73 -13.88
C ILE A 21 14.57 1.64 -14.17
N GLY A 22 14.17 1.67 -15.44
CA GLY A 22 12.96 2.36 -15.85
C GLY A 22 11.86 1.80 -14.97
N GLU A 23 11.27 2.71 -14.20
CA GLU A 23 10.11 2.52 -13.34
C GLU A 23 9.09 1.69 -14.11
N ALA A 24 9.06 0.38 -13.87
CA ALA A 24 7.84 -0.36 -14.12
C ALA A 24 6.82 0.39 -13.27
N LYS A 25 5.80 0.97 -13.90
CA LYS A 25 4.61 1.39 -13.17
C LYS A 25 4.17 0.14 -12.43
N ASP A 26 4.55 0.05 -11.17
CA ASP A 26 4.39 -1.17 -10.44
C ASP A 26 2.88 -1.45 -10.43
N LEU A 27 2.51 -2.55 -11.08
CA LEU A 27 1.13 -2.95 -11.18
C LEU A 27 0.64 -3.18 -9.75
N LEU A 28 -0.51 -2.59 -9.41
CA LEU A 28 -1.18 -2.84 -8.14
C LEU A 28 -1.28 -4.36 -7.96
N PRO A 29 -0.72 -4.94 -6.88
CA PRO A 29 -0.82 -6.37 -6.68
C PRO A 29 -2.26 -6.76 -6.32
N VAL A 30 -2.64 -7.97 -6.70
CA VAL A 30 -3.93 -8.58 -6.34
C VAL A 30 -4.10 -8.57 -4.82
N GLU A 31 -5.36 -8.44 -4.38
CA GLU A 31 -5.69 -8.47 -2.97
C GLU A 31 -5.12 -9.73 -2.27
N PRO A 32 -4.40 -9.55 -1.15
CA PRO A 32 -3.77 -10.65 -0.46
C PRO A 32 -4.75 -11.49 0.39
N ASP A 33 -4.30 -12.70 0.73
CA ASP A 33 -5.07 -13.64 1.54
C ASP A 33 -5.26 -13.16 2.99
N LEU A 34 -6.34 -13.63 3.63
CA LEU A 34 -6.69 -13.32 5.02
C LEU A 34 -5.60 -13.69 6.03
N SER A 35 -4.73 -14.65 5.72
CA SER A 35 -3.59 -15.01 6.58
C SER A 35 -2.57 -13.89 6.75
N THR A 36 -2.52 -12.93 5.83
CA THR A 36 -1.61 -11.77 5.88
C THR A 36 -2.23 -10.55 6.57
N ARG A 37 -3.52 -10.65 6.95
CA ARG A 37 -4.26 -9.56 7.61
C ARG A 37 -3.72 -9.33 9.01
N LEU A 38 -3.42 -8.07 9.31
CA LEU A 38 -2.97 -7.63 10.62
C LEU A 38 -4.09 -7.03 11.47
N ASP A 39 -4.94 -6.19 10.88
CA ASP A 39 -5.96 -5.44 11.62
C ASP A 39 -7.12 -5.02 10.70
N GLU A 40 -8.23 -4.64 11.32
CA GLU A 40 -9.45 -4.16 10.67
C GLU A 40 -9.93 -2.89 11.35
N LEU A 41 -10.21 -1.87 10.54
CA LEU A 41 -10.65 -0.56 11.00
C LEU A 41 -11.95 -0.20 10.31
N TYR A 42 -12.80 0.53 11.01
CA TYR A 42 -14.05 1.04 10.44
C TYR A 42 -14.07 2.55 10.50
N ASP A 43 -14.11 3.18 9.33
CA ASP A 43 -14.37 4.60 9.18
C ASP A 43 -15.88 4.84 9.09
N HIS A 44 -16.43 5.44 10.15
CA HIS A 44 -17.85 5.74 10.25
C HIS A 44 -18.26 6.95 9.40
N GLU A 45 -17.34 7.87 9.09
CA GLU A 45 -17.63 9.06 8.28
C GLU A 45 -17.73 8.67 6.81
N ALA A 46 -16.73 7.93 6.31
CA ALA A 46 -16.69 7.49 4.92
C ALA A 46 -17.46 6.17 4.66
N ARG A 47 -17.94 5.50 5.72
CA ARG A 47 -18.52 4.14 5.68
C ARG A 47 -17.59 3.13 5.02
N LEU A 48 -16.30 3.19 5.34
CA LEU A 48 -15.29 2.30 4.81
C LEU A 48 -14.87 1.26 5.85
N PHE A 49 -14.84 0.00 5.42
CA PHE A 49 -14.20 -1.09 6.14
C PHE A 49 -12.78 -1.26 5.58
N ILE A 50 -11.81 -0.94 6.41
CA ILE A 50 -10.39 -0.87 6.04
C ILE A 50 -9.68 -2.09 6.58
N THR A 51 -9.01 -2.83 5.71
CA THR A 51 -8.22 -4.01 6.08
C THR A 51 -6.74 -3.73 5.88
N LEU A 52 -5.93 -3.99 6.90
CA LEU A 52 -4.49 -3.79 6.88
C LEU A 52 -3.76 -5.13 6.73
N TYR A 53 -2.79 -5.21 5.84
CA TYR A 53 -2.04 -6.43 5.55
C TYR A 53 -0.53 -6.24 5.68
N SER A 54 0.17 -7.35 5.93
CA SER A 54 1.62 -7.46 5.86
C SER A 54 1.99 -8.58 4.89
N LEU A 55 2.28 -8.21 3.64
CA LEU A 55 2.68 -9.14 2.60
C LEU A 55 4.01 -9.83 2.93
N ALA A 56 4.92 -9.10 3.59
CA ALA A 56 6.20 -9.65 4.04
C ALA A 56 6.08 -10.51 5.32
N GLY A 57 4.93 -10.54 5.99
CA GLY A 57 4.73 -11.27 7.24
C GLY A 57 5.57 -10.75 8.42
N ASN A 58 6.06 -9.52 8.34
CA ASN A 58 6.95 -8.92 9.34
C ASN A 58 6.20 -8.05 10.37
N GLY A 59 4.86 -8.03 10.31
CA GLY A 59 4.01 -7.23 11.19
C GLY A 59 3.97 -5.74 10.84
N ARG A 60 4.59 -5.32 9.72
CA ARG A 60 4.47 -3.96 9.18
C ARG A 60 3.43 -3.94 8.07
N ILE A 61 2.67 -2.86 8.04
CA ILE A 61 1.62 -2.65 7.05
C ILE A 61 2.27 -2.16 5.76
N ASP A 62 2.08 -2.93 4.69
CA ASP A 62 2.61 -2.65 3.36
C ASP A 62 1.53 -2.71 2.26
N TYR A 63 0.32 -3.13 2.61
CA TYR A 63 -0.85 -3.14 1.73
C TYR A 63 -2.13 -2.89 2.53
N VAL A 64 -3.03 -2.07 1.99
CA VAL A 64 -4.31 -1.74 2.63
C VAL A 64 -5.43 -1.77 1.60
N THR A 65 -6.59 -2.29 1.99
CA THR A 65 -7.82 -2.20 1.20
C THR A 65 -8.90 -1.46 1.96
N ALA A 66 -9.79 -0.77 1.25
CA ALA A 66 -10.98 -0.15 1.83
C ALA A 66 -12.22 -0.51 1.02
N ARG A 67 -13.18 -1.18 1.66
CA ARG A 67 -14.47 -1.58 1.08
C ARG A 67 -15.60 -0.68 1.59
N LEU A 68 -16.56 -0.38 0.74
CA LEU A 68 -17.79 0.27 1.19
C LEU A 68 -18.60 -0.68 2.08
N VAL A 69 -19.16 -0.13 3.16
CA VAL A 69 -20.08 -0.85 4.05
C VAL A 69 -21.52 -0.56 3.62
N GLN A 70 -22.24 -1.59 3.17
CA GLN A 70 -23.66 -1.52 2.81
C GLN A 70 -24.54 -1.45 4.06
N GLU A 71 -24.32 -2.37 5.00
CA GLU A 71 -25.12 -2.48 6.22
C GLU A 71 -24.24 -2.63 7.46
N TYR A 72 -24.71 -2.04 8.56
CA TYR A 72 -24.12 -2.17 9.88
C TYR A 72 -25.13 -2.83 10.81
N ALA A 73 -24.72 -3.91 11.46
CA ALA A 73 -25.52 -4.63 12.43
C ALA A 73 -24.70 -4.92 13.69
N ARG A 74 -25.39 -5.37 14.74
CA ARG A 74 -24.76 -5.94 15.94
C ARG A 74 -25.15 -7.40 16.05
N SER A 75 -24.17 -8.24 16.36
CA SER A 75 -24.42 -9.64 16.68
C SER A 75 -25.19 -9.76 18.01
N ALA A 76 -25.67 -10.98 18.31
CA ALA A 76 -26.35 -11.28 19.59
C ALA A 76 -25.49 -10.96 20.83
N TYR A 77 -24.16 -10.91 20.68
CA TYR A 77 -23.21 -10.58 21.75
C TYR A 77 -22.79 -9.10 21.75
N GLY A 78 -23.43 -8.27 20.91
CA GLY A 78 -23.16 -6.83 20.83
C GLY A 78 -21.96 -6.44 19.96
N ASN A 79 -21.21 -7.41 19.42
CA ASN A 79 -20.10 -7.15 18.51
C ASN A 79 -20.59 -6.55 17.18
N PRO A 80 -19.89 -5.56 16.63
CA PRO A 80 -20.23 -4.99 15.32
C PRO A 80 -20.07 -6.04 14.22
N VAL A 81 -20.99 -6.04 13.26
CA VAL A 81 -20.95 -6.85 12.05
C VAL A 81 -21.16 -5.91 10.87
N TYR A 82 -20.20 -5.89 9.96
CA TYR A 82 -20.24 -5.05 8.77
C TYR A 82 -20.52 -5.94 7.55
N GLN A 83 -21.55 -5.59 6.78
CA GLN A 83 -21.74 -6.15 5.45
C GLN A 83 -21.06 -5.21 4.45
N THR A 84 -20.01 -5.70 3.80
CA THR A 84 -19.22 -4.92 2.86
C THR A 84 -19.57 -5.28 1.42
N GLU A 85 -19.26 -4.39 0.49
CA GLU A 85 -19.11 -4.76 -0.92
C GLU A 85 -18.08 -5.89 -1.07
N ALA A 86 -18.21 -6.66 -2.16
CA ALA A 86 -17.30 -7.77 -2.42
C ALA A 86 -15.87 -7.27 -2.66
N GLN A 87 -15.73 -6.24 -3.50
CA GLN A 87 -14.44 -5.70 -3.91
C GLN A 87 -14.13 -4.34 -3.26
N PRO A 88 -12.85 -4.07 -2.95
CA PRO A 88 -12.42 -2.76 -2.45
C PRO A 88 -12.66 -1.63 -3.43
N LEU A 89 -13.00 -0.45 -2.90
CA LEU A 89 -13.06 0.81 -3.65
C LEU A 89 -11.69 1.48 -3.71
N PHE A 90 -10.88 1.30 -2.66
CA PHE A 90 -9.53 1.85 -2.59
C PHE A 90 -8.50 0.80 -2.18
N TYR A 91 -7.30 1.00 -2.70
CA TYR A 91 -6.11 0.26 -2.32
C TYR A 91 -5.01 1.26 -1.97
N TRP A 92 -4.20 0.93 -0.99
CA TRP A 92 -2.94 1.64 -0.74
C TRP A 92 -1.80 0.64 -0.77
N TRP A 93 -0.83 0.90 -1.63
CA TRP A 93 0.33 0.06 -1.83
C TRP A 93 1.50 0.89 -2.36
N ASN A 94 2.70 0.61 -1.87
CA ASN A 94 3.94 1.30 -2.27
C ASN A 94 3.79 2.84 -2.26
N HIS A 95 3.28 3.38 -1.15
CA HIS A 95 3.01 4.82 -0.97
C HIS A 95 2.09 5.45 -2.03
N THR A 96 1.28 4.64 -2.71
CA THR A 96 0.33 5.08 -3.72
C THR A 96 -1.06 4.60 -3.38
N MET A 97 -2.01 5.53 -3.41
CA MET A 97 -3.43 5.26 -3.24
C MET A 97 -4.09 5.12 -4.61
N TRP A 98 -4.77 4.00 -4.80
CA TRP A 98 -5.48 3.62 -6.02
C TRP A 98 -6.98 3.57 -5.73
N ASN A 99 -7.77 3.97 -6.71
CA ASN A 99 -9.21 3.84 -6.73
C ASN A 99 -9.62 2.87 -7.84
N ASP A 100 -10.48 1.92 -7.50
CA ASP A 100 -11.18 1.06 -8.45
C ASP A 100 -12.60 1.61 -8.64
N PRO A 101 -12.88 2.33 -9.74
CA PRO A 101 -14.19 2.91 -9.98
C PRO A 101 -15.26 1.89 -10.33
N GLU A 102 -14.86 0.71 -10.83
CA GLU A 102 -15.78 -0.35 -11.28
C GLU A 102 -16.06 -1.36 -10.17
N GLN A 103 -15.26 -1.35 -9.10
CA GLN A 103 -15.35 -2.25 -7.95
C GLN A 103 -15.41 -3.71 -8.38
N ASP A 104 -14.57 -4.07 -9.35
CA ASP A 104 -14.43 -5.41 -9.89
C ASP A 104 -13.12 -6.09 -9.49
N GLY A 105 -12.33 -5.42 -8.65
CA GLY A 105 -11.09 -5.94 -8.10
C GLY A 105 -9.91 -5.72 -9.04
N VAL A 106 -8.71 -5.99 -8.54
CA VAL A 106 -7.46 -5.69 -9.25
C VAL A 106 -7.38 -6.38 -10.62
N ASN A 107 -7.59 -5.62 -11.69
CA ASN A 107 -7.58 -6.10 -13.08
C ASN A 107 -6.87 -5.16 -14.07
N GLY A 108 -6.40 -4.00 -13.62
CA GLY A 108 -5.64 -3.03 -14.41
C GLY A 108 -6.47 -1.84 -14.91
N ASN A 109 -7.76 -1.76 -14.60
CA ASN A 109 -8.59 -0.57 -14.83
C ASN A 109 -8.47 0.47 -13.68
N GLU A 110 -7.71 0.15 -12.62
CA GLU A 110 -7.59 0.99 -11.43
C GLU A 110 -6.84 2.29 -11.74
N ARG A 111 -7.24 3.35 -11.02
CA ARG A 111 -6.72 4.70 -11.23
C ARG A 111 -5.94 5.14 -10.02
N VAL A 112 -4.77 5.72 -10.26
CA VAL A 112 -4.03 6.43 -9.21
C VAL A 112 -4.87 7.60 -8.73
N TYR A 113 -5.20 7.58 -7.44
CA TYR A 113 -5.89 8.67 -6.76
C TYR A 113 -4.89 9.67 -6.18
N GLN A 114 -3.84 9.16 -5.53
CA GLN A 114 -2.80 9.99 -4.93
C GLN A 114 -1.47 9.22 -4.81
N GLU A 115 -0.36 9.84 -5.20
CA GLU A 115 1.00 9.28 -5.07
C GLU A 115 1.73 9.89 -3.88
N ASN A 116 2.82 9.23 -3.45
CA ASN A 116 3.71 9.67 -2.38
C ASN A 116 2.98 9.98 -1.07
N THR A 117 2.02 9.13 -0.72
CA THR A 117 1.18 9.29 0.47
C THR A 117 1.45 8.16 1.45
N ASP A 118 1.65 8.52 2.72
CA ASP A 118 1.78 7.55 3.81
C ASP A 118 0.41 7.19 4.37
N PHE A 119 0.21 5.91 4.69
CA PHE A 119 -1.02 5.49 5.35
C PHE A 119 -0.95 5.76 6.85
N ASP A 120 -1.63 6.82 7.29
CA ASP A 120 -1.76 7.16 8.70
C ASP A 120 -2.92 6.41 9.37
N ILE A 121 -2.59 5.39 10.14
CA ILE A 121 -3.53 4.54 10.87
C ILE A 121 -4.18 5.29 12.04
N SER A 122 -3.49 6.27 12.63
CA SER A 122 -3.96 6.99 13.81
C SER A 122 -5.26 7.74 13.53
N ARG A 123 -5.47 8.16 12.28
CA ARG A 123 -6.71 8.78 11.79
C ARG A 123 -7.96 7.94 12.03
N TYR A 124 -7.85 6.62 11.98
CA TYR A 124 -8.99 5.70 12.00
C TYR A 124 -9.18 5.01 13.35
N LYS A 125 -8.21 5.11 14.25
CA LYS A 125 -8.33 4.49 15.58
C LYS A 125 -9.20 5.40 16.47
N PRO A 126 -10.34 4.92 16.97
CA PRO A 126 -11.13 5.71 17.91
C PRO A 126 -10.28 5.95 19.16
N CYS A 127 -10.28 7.19 19.63
CA CYS A 127 -9.61 7.55 20.87
C CYS A 127 -10.18 6.69 22.00
N LEU A 128 -9.30 5.96 22.71
CA LEU A 128 -9.71 5.12 23.82
C LEU A 128 -10.35 6.01 24.90
N PHE A 129 -11.46 5.54 25.48
CA PHE A 129 -12.28 6.26 26.47
C PHE A 129 -11.56 6.71 27.76
N ASN A 130 -10.24 6.54 27.87
CA ASN A 130 -9.42 6.85 29.05
C ASN A 130 -8.35 7.92 28.81
N GLY A 131 -8.50 8.81 27.82
CA GLY A 131 -7.61 9.97 27.64
C GLY A 131 -6.19 9.61 27.20
N GLN A 132 -5.96 8.42 26.66
CA GLN A 132 -4.73 8.08 25.96
C GLN A 132 -4.73 8.78 24.59
N SER A 133 -3.58 9.34 24.21
CA SER A 133 -3.43 10.03 22.92
C SER A 133 -3.66 9.06 21.77
N CYS A 134 -4.67 9.39 20.98
CA CYS A 134 -4.64 9.29 19.53
C CYS A 134 -3.57 10.29 19.04
#